data_AF-A0A7W7W507-F1
#
_entry.id   AF-A0A7W7W507-F1
#
_cell.length_a   1.000
_cell.length_b   1.000
_cell.length_c   1.000
_cell.angle_alpha   90.00
_cell.angle_beta   90.00
_cell.angle_gamma   90.00
#
_symmetry.space_group_name_H-M   'P 1'
#
loop_
_entity.id
_entity.type
_entity.pdbx_description
1 polymer ?
#
loop_
_entity_poly.entity_id
_entity_poly.type
_entity_poly.pdbx_seq_one_letter_code
_entity_poly.pdbx_strand_id
1 'polypeptide(L)'
;MDIGESWAYRARRADPLVEVRVLKVGTKKPARVLVRFLGEEFEGREEWVPPARLKTPWASVDEFTAREERWDAVCSASPVRDTAAEGASVSLFEELIDDDLASFGFNSTAGVTTIRDPEGLARFLGLGVEELRADPLSFEENGALIVPWSVTEVISKQAAQQYADRILRMVDEEEEQQRQERIHGRWYPGRGRSEGSYIPPEIRAEVDDEIGRPRRELLRHWCGAEAADRMEEVKELRAEVRRLGGLIEEAVRVLHRIGAPEAGRIERDLGVPVEQLATARQHHQIKRFARGG
;
A
#
# COMPACT_ATOMS: atom_id res chain seq x y z
N MET A 1 32.61 -11.61 11.07
CA MET A 1 32.32 -12.90 11.74
C MET A 1 33.53 -13.76 11.54
N ASP A 2 34.37 -13.78 12.54
CA ASP A 2 35.69 -14.38 12.51
C ASP A 2 35.81 -15.48 13.56
N ILE A 3 36.78 -16.36 13.36
CA ILE A 3 37.05 -17.46 14.29
C ILE A 3 37.52 -16.88 15.63
N GLY A 4 36.93 -17.36 16.72
CA GLY A 4 37.20 -16.91 18.09
C GLY A 4 36.22 -15.88 18.62
N GLU A 5 35.43 -15.22 17.77
CA GLU A 5 34.44 -14.23 18.21
C GLU A 5 33.27 -14.87 18.96
N SER A 6 32.77 -14.17 19.98
CA SER A 6 31.50 -14.49 20.66
C SER A 6 30.32 -13.84 19.93
N TRP A 7 29.26 -14.60 19.69
CA TRP A 7 28.06 -14.20 18.97
C TRP A 7 26.80 -14.62 19.71
N ALA A 8 25.73 -13.84 19.56
CA ALA A 8 24.41 -14.18 20.03
C ALA A 8 23.73 -15.15 19.05
N TYR A 9 23.43 -16.36 19.50
CA TYR A 9 22.75 -17.39 18.75
C TYR A 9 21.27 -17.46 19.11
N ARG A 10 20.40 -17.64 18.11
CA ARG A 10 18.97 -17.95 18.29
C ARG A 10 18.50 -19.02 17.31
N ALA A 11 17.91 -20.11 17.83
CA ALA A 11 17.45 -21.22 16.99
C ALA A 11 16.15 -20.90 16.25
N ARG A 12 15.15 -20.36 16.95
CA ARG A 12 13.87 -19.85 16.44
C ARG A 12 13.58 -18.47 17.02
N ARG A 13 12.72 -17.66 16.38
CA ARG A 13 12.42 -16.30 16.87
C ARG A 13 11.97 -16.26 18.33
N ALA A 14 11.23 -17.26 18.80
CA ALA A 14 10.71 -17.35 20.16
C ALA A 14 11.73 -17.82 21.21
N ASP A 15 12.91 -18.30 20.80
CA ASP A 15 13.93 -18.80 21.73
C ASP A 15 14.79 -17.65 22.28
N PRO A 16 15.32 -17.76 23.51
CA PRO A 16 16.25 -16.76 24.04
C PRO A 16 17.56 -16.72 23.23
N LEU A 17 18.25 -15.58 23.30
CA LEU A 17 19.62 -15.46 22.79
C LEU A 17 20.58 -16.17 23.73
N VAL A 18 21.50 -16.94 23.19
CA VAL A 18 22.55 -17.63 23.95
C VAL A 18 23.92 -17.30 23.38
N GLU A 19 24.92 -17.21 24.25
CA GLU A 19 26.28 -16.92 23.82
C GLU A 19 26.92 -18.15 23.20
N VAL A 20 27.49 -17.98 22.00
CA VAL A 20 28.29 -19.00 21.33
C VAL A 20 29.61 -18.42 20.85
N ARG A 21 30.65 -19.24 20.81
CA ARG A 21 31.94 -18.90 20.20
C ARG A 21 32.09 -19.53 18.83
N VAL A 22 32.49 -18.74 17.83
CA VAL A 22 32.78 -19.25 16.48
C VAL A 22 34.09 -20.04 16.51
N LEU A 23 34.02 -21.33 16.15
CA LEU A 23 35.20 -22.19 16.07
C LEU A 23 35.73 -22.31 14.65
N LYS A 24 34.83 -22.45 13.66
CA LYS A 24 35.19 -22.60 12.24
C LYS A 24 34.11 -22.03 11.34
N VAL A 25 34.52 -21.45 10.21
CA VAL A 25 33.63 -21.07 9.12
C VAL A 25 33.74 -22.10 8.00
N GLY A 26 32.61 -22.72 7.64
CA GLY A 26 32.55 -23.74 6.60
C GLY A 26 32.70 -23.15 5.20
N THR A 27 33.42 -23.84 4.33
CA THR A 27 33.69 -23.39 2.95
C THR A 27 32.77 -24.02 1.89
N LYS A 28 32.01 -25.05 2.25
CA LYS A 28 31.08 -25.75 1.37
C LYS A 28 29.68 -25.15 1.44
N LYS A 29 28.90 -25.29 0.36
CA LYS A 29 27.48 -24.92 0.32
C LYS A 29 26.59 -26.07 0.83
N PRO A 30 25.50 -25.78 1.58
CA PRO A 30 25.13 -24.46 2.10
C PRO A 30 26.08 -23.99 3.21
N ALA A 31 26.25 -22.67 3.35
CA ALA A 31 27.15 -22.09 4.34
C ALA A 31 26.76 -22.53 5.77
N ARG A 32 27.77 -22.90 6.55
CA ARG A 32 27.64 -23.35 7.94
C ARG A 32 28.78 -22.80 8.77
N VAL A 33 28.53 -22.57 10.05
CA VAL A 33 29.51 -22.11 11.04
C VAL A 33 29.51 -23.11 12.17
N LEU A 34 30.69 -23.64 12.52
CA LEU A 34 30.85 -24.46 13.72
C LEU A 34 30.94 -23.51 14.90
N VAL A 35 30.03 -23.66 15.84
CA VAL A 35 29.99 -22.85 17.06
C VAL A 35 30.05 -23.74 18.29
N ARG A 36 30.60 -23.22 19.38
CA ARG A 36 30.55 -23.83 20.71
C ARG A 36 29.64 -23.00 21.61
N PHE A 37 28.68 -23.64 22.26
CA PHE A 37 27.82 -22.99 23.24
C PHE A 37 28.60 -22.75 24.54
N LEU A 38 28.52 -21.53 25.08
CA LEU A 38 29.30 -21.13 26.25
C LEU A 38 28.56 -21.29 27.58
N GLY A 39 27.22 -21.39 27.57
CA GLY A 39 26.42 -21.66 28.76
C GLY A 39 26.70 -23.06 29.33
N GLU A 40 26.75 -23.17 30.66
CA GLU A 40 27.02 -24.43 31.37
C GLU A 40 25.98 -25.50 31.06
N GLU A 41 24.73 -25.11 30.85
CA GLU A 41 23.61 -25.98 30.50
C GLU A 41 23.77 -26.71 29.17
N PHE A 42 24.70 -26.25 28.33
CA PHE A 42 25.01 -26.88 27.05
C PHE A 42 26.22 -27.81 27.13
N GLU A 43 26.89 -27.93 28.29
CA GLU A 43 28.00 -28.87 28.52
C GLU A 43 29.09 -28.82 27.44
N GLY A 44 29.39 -27.63 26.91
CA GLY A 44 30.39 -27.44 25.87
C GLY A 44 30.00 -27.96 24.48
N ARG A 45 28.71 -28.20 24.23
CA ARG A 45 28.17 -28.65 22.93
C ARG A 45 28.71 -27.81 21.77
N GLU A 46 29.06 -28.50 20.69
CA GLU A 46 29.42 -27.88 19.42
C GLU A 46 28.42 -28.25 18.33
N GLU A 47 28.08 -27.32 17.45
CA GLU A 47 27.11 -27.54 16.38
C GLU A 47 27.47 -26.75 15.12
N TRP A 48 27.24 -27.35 13.96
CA TRP A 48 27.26 -26.65 12.68
C TRP A 48 25.92 -25.97 12.42
N VAL A 49 25.88 -24.65 12.59
CA VAL A 49 24.65 -23.86 12.44
C VAL A 49 24.64 -23.04 11.15
N PRO A 50 23.46 -22.73 10.59
CA PRO A 50 23.35 -21.72 9.54
C PRO A 50 23.81 -20.34 10.05
N PRO A 51 24.58 -19.54 9.28
CA PRO A 51 25.00 -18.20 9.68
C PRO A 51 23.86 -17.29 10.13
N ALA A 52 22.67 -17.42 9.52
CA ALA A 52 21.48 -16.63 9.85
C ALA A 52 20.96 -16.81 11.30
N ARG A 53 21.42 -17.84 12.04
CA ARG A 53 21.12 -18.02 13.46
C ARG A 53 22.03 -17.19 14.38
N LEU A 54 23.12 -16.64 13.86
CA LEU A 54 24.03 -15.74 14.57
C LEU A 54 23.57 -14.31 14.30
N LYS A 55 23.01 -13.65 15.31
CA LYS A 55 22.25 -12.40 15.14
C LYS A 55 23.12 -11.16 15.21
N THR A 56 23.98 -11.10 16.23
CA THR A 56 24.84 -9.95 16.52
C THR A 56 26.07 -10.46 17.30
N PRO A 57 27.22 -9.76 17.26
CA PRO A 57 28.29 -10.01 18.23
C PRO A 57 27.75 -9.96 19.66
N TRP A 58 28.23 -10.84 20.52
CA TRP A 58 27.72 -10.93 21.89
C TRP A 58 27.88 -9.62 22.67
N ALA A 59 28.94 -8.87 22.40
CA ALA A 59 29.17 -7.54 22.98
C ALA A 59 28.06 -6.51 22.67
N SER A 60 27.25 -6.74 21.64
CA SER A 60 26.12 -5.89 21.24
C SER A 60 24.77 -6.56 21.46
N VAL A 61 24.70 -7.60 22.32
CA VAL A 61 23.46 -8.35 22.59
C VAL A 61 22.38 -7.46 23.23
N ASP A 62 22.76 -6.57 24.13
CA ASP A 62 21.84 -5.65 24.80
C ASP A 62 21.24 -4.64 23.83
N GLU A 63 22.07 -4.03 22.97
CA GLU A 63 21.61 -3.10 21.93
C GLU A 63 20.66 -3.78 20.93
N PHE A 64 20.97 -5.02 20.54
CA PHE A 64 20.13 -5.82 19.66
C PHE A 64 18.79 -6.16 20.33
N THR A 65 18.81 -6.54 21.61
CA THR A 65 17.60 -6.87 22.37
C THR A 65 16.72 -5.63 22.55
N ALA A 66 17.29 -4.50 22.95
CA ALA A 66 16.56 -3.23 23.08
C ALA A 66 15.98 -2.76 21.74
N ARG A 67 16.65 -3.03 20.62
CA ARG A 67 16.11 -2.79 19.27
C ARG A 67 14.91 -3.69 18.98
N GLU A 68 15.01 -4.99 19.24
CA GLU A 68 13.88 -5.92 19.05
C GLU A 68 12.68 -5.52 19.92
N GLU A 69 12.91 -5.12 21.18
CA GLU A 69 11.87 -4.65 22.09
C GLU A 69 11.14 -3.41 21.56
N ARG A 70 11.85 -2.43 21.00
CA ARG A 70 11.22 -1.25 20.35
C ARG A 70 10.33 -1.66 19.18
N TRP A 71 10.83 -2.56 18.33
CA TRP A 71 10.07 -3.07 17.19
C TRP A 71 8.85 -3.90 17.61
N ASP A 72 9.00 -4.76 18.62
CA ASP A 72 7.88 -5.55 19.13
C ASP A 72 6.84 -4.64 19.82
N ALA A 73 7.26 -3.58 20.51
CA ALA A 73 6.36 -2.60 21.11
C ALA A 73 5.55 -1.81 20.06
N VAL A 74 6.20 -1.26 19.04
CA VAL A 74 5.51 -0.50 17.98
C VAL A 74 4.56 -1.38 17.16
N CYS A 75 4.97 -2.62 16.86
CA CYS A 75 4.12 -3.58 16.14
C CYS A 75 2.94 -4.04 17.00
N SER A 76 3.15 -4.30 18.30
CA SER A 76 2.07 -4.71 19.21
C SER A 76 1.04 -3.60 19.42
N ALA A 77 1.46 -2.33 19.38
CA ALA A 77 0.57 -1.17 19.40
C ALA A 77 -0.17 -0.93 18.06
N SER A 78 0.11 -1.73 17.03
CA SER A 78 -0.44 -1.58 15.68
C SER A 78 -1.27 -2.79 15.21
N PRO A 79 -2.26 -3.29 15.97
CA PRO A 79 -2.99 -4.52 15.64
C PRO A 79 -4.08 -4.31 14.57
N VAL A 80 -3.70 -3.81 13.40
CA VAL A 80 -4.63 -3.46 12.32
C VAL A 80 -4.64 -4.44 11.15
N ARG A 81 -3.87 -5.53 11.26
CA ARG A 81 -3.75 -6.50 10.17
C ARG A 81 -5.12 -7.08 9.79
N ASP A 82 -5.35 -7.20 8.49
CA ASP A 82 -6.56 -7.74 7.88
C ASP A 82 -7.82 -6.91 8.19
N THR A 83 -7.64 -5.60 8.48
CA THR A 83 -8.75 -4.67 8.73
C THR A 83 -8.99 -3.72 7.56
N ALA A 84 -10.22 -3.18 7.47
CA ALA A 84 -10.55 -2.13 6.52
C ALA A 84 -9.65 -0.89 6.65
N ALA A 85 -9.19 -0.58 7.88
CA ALA A 85 -8.34 0.57 8.16
C ALA A 85 -6.91 0.38 7.64
N GLU A 86 -6.34 -0.81 7.80
CA GLU A 86 -5.07 -1.17 7.15
C GLU A 86 -5.22 -1.06 5.63
N GLY A 87 -6.23 -1.70 5.05
CA GLY A 87 -6.46 -1.66 3.61
C GLY A 87 -6.61 -0.23 3.08
N ALA A 88 -7.33 0.63 3.80
CA ALA A 88 -7.55 2.02 3.40
C ALA A 88 -6.23 2.82 3.46
N SER A 89 -5.43 2.61 4.51
CA SER A 89 -4.12 3.24 4.65
C SER A 89 -3.16 2.78 3.56
N VAL A 90 -3.07 1.47 3.28
CA VAL A 90 -2.24 0.95 2.18
C VAL A 90 -2.58 1.65 0.87
N SER A 91 -3.87 1.78 0.55
CA SER A 91 -4.31 2.44 -0.69
C SER A 91 -3.98 3.92 -0.74
N LEU A 92 -4.07 4.62 0.40
CA LEU A 92 -3.67 6.01 0.52
C LEU A 92 -2.17 6.20 0.30
N PHE A 93 -1.35 5.36 0.93
CA PHE A 93 0.09 5.41 0.75
C PHE A 93 0.46 5.12 -0.72
N GLU A 94 -0.07 4.06 -1.32
CA GLU A 94 0.21 3.71 -2.72
C GLU A 94 -0.24 4.79 -3.72
N GLU A 95 -1.36 5.47 -3.47
CA GLU A 95 -1.88 6.48 -4.40
C GLU A 95 -1.28 7.88 -4.19
N LEU A 96 -0.98 8.28 -2.94
CA LEU A 96 -0.63 9.66 -2.61
C LEU A 96 0.79 9.88 -2.11
N ILE A 97 1.34 8.95 -1.32
CA ILE A 97 2.56 9.19 -0.55
C ILE A 97 3.74 8.59 -1.30
N ASP A 98 4.72 9.43 -1.59
CA ASP A 98 5.97 8.98 -2.23
C ASP A 98 6.78 8.13 -1.24
N ASP A 99 7.37 7.03 -1.72
CA ASP A 99 8.22 6.14 -0.91
C ASP A 99 9.44 6.86 -0.33
N ASP A 100 9.88 7.97 -0.95
CA ASP A 100 10.93 8.86 -0.44
C ASP A 100 10.47 9.70 0.76
N LEU A 101 9.17 9.91 0.94
CA LEU A 101 8.60 10.58 2.13
C LEU A 101 8.31 9.58 3.24
N ALA A 102 7.52 8.55 2.94
CA ALA A 102 7.16 7.52 3.89
C ALA A 102 6.63 6.26 3.21
N SER A 103 6.84 5.12 3.86
CA SER A 103 6.33 3.83 3.40
C SER A 103 5.58 3.10 4.50
N PHE A 104 4.47 2.48 4.13
CA PHE A 104 3.64 1.66 5.03
C PHE A 104 4.23 0.26 5.19
N GLY A 105 4.25 -0.26 6.42
CA GLY A 105 4.76 -1.59 6.74
C GLY A 105 3.81 -2.72 6.34
N PHE A 106 4.36 -3.89 6.01
CA PHE A 106 3.60 -5.07 5.58
C PHE A 106 3.87 -6.27 6.48
N ASN A 107 2.96 -7.25 6.46
CA ASN A 107 3.10 -8.51 7.19
C ASN A 107 3.31 -8.29 8.70
N SER A 108 4.52 -8.57 9.21
CA SER A 108 4.87 -8.43 10.62
C SER A 108 5.01 -7.00 11.10
N THR A 109 5.02 -6.02 10.18
CA THR A 109 5.04 -4.58 10.49
C THR A 109 3.78 -3.86 9.99
N ALA A 110 2.71 -4.60 9.73
CA ALA A 110 1.40 -4.04 9.40
C ALA A 110 1.00 -2.94 10.40
N GLY A 111 0.60 -1.78 9.87
CA GLY A 111 0.20 -0.61 10.65
C GLY A 111 1.35 0.29 11.14
N VAL A 112 2.61 -0.14 11.01
CA VAL A 112 3.78 0.68 11.30
C VAL A 112 4.16 1.46 10.05
N THR A 113 4.45 2.76 10.19
CA THR A 113 4.94 3.60 9.09
C THR A 113 6.42 3.92 9.29
N THR A 114 7.20 3.84 8.21
CA THR A 114 8.58 4.33 8.16
C THR A 114 8.60 5.66 7.42
N ILE A 115 8.87 6.75 8.13
CA ILE A 115 8.92 8.11 7.58
C ILE A 115 10.39 8.47 7.34
N ARG A 116 10.76 8.68 6.07
CA ARG A 116 12.14 8.97 5.64
C ARG A 116 12.45 10.47 5.64
N ASP A 117 11.44 11.30 5.37
CA ASP A 117 11.52 12.76 5.42
C ASP A 117 10.35 13.33 6.25
N PRO A 118 10.46 13.38 7.59
CA PRO A 118 9.40 13.90 8.46
C PRO A 118 8.99 15.32 8.12
N GLU A 119 9.93 16.19 7.80
CA GLU A 119 9.68 17.58 7.43
C GLU A 119 8.97 17.70 6.07
N GLY A 120 9.39 16.89 5.10
CA GLY A 120 8.73 16.78 3.80
C GLY A 120 7.31 16.26 3.91
N LEU A 121 7.10 15.18 4.67
CA LEU A 121 5.78 14.59 4.89
C LEU A 121 4.85 15.56 5.63
N ALA A 122 5.33 16.22 6.69
CA ALA A 122 4.58 17.22 7.43
C ALA A 122 4.12 18.36 6.51
N ARG A 123 5.02 18.88 5.66
CA ARG A 123 4.69 19.91 4.67
C ARG A 123 3.68 19.42 3.63
N PHE A 124 3.83 18.19 3.14
CA PHE A 124 2.94 17.58 2.17
C PHE A 124 1.50 17.44 2.71
N LEU A 125 1.37 17.10 3.99
CA LEU A 125 0.10 16.88 4.69
C LEU A 125 -0.46 18.11 5.42
N GLY A 126 0.29 19.21 5.44
CA GLY A 126 -0.05 20.40 6.23
C GLY A 126 -0.11 20.15 7.75
N LEU A 127 0.66 19.17 8.24
CA LEU A 127 0.78 18.84 9.67
C LEU A 127 2.02 19.51 10.29
N GLY A 128 2.03 19.63 11.61
CA GLY A 128 3.26 19.89 12.36
C GLY A 128 4.16 18.65 12.40
N VAL A 129 5.49 18.82 12.27
CA VAL A 129 6.44 17.70 12.39
C VAL A 129 6.39 17.03 13.77
N GLU A 130 6.06 17.80 14.81
CA GLU A 130 5.89 17.28 16.16
C GLU A 130 4.69 16.33 16.28
N GLU A 131 3.66 16.49 15.44
CA GLU A 131 2.52 15.57 15.41
C GLU A 131 2.92 14.20 14.88
N LEU A 132 3.88 14.15 13.95
CA LEU A 132 4.47 12.89 13.46
C LEU A 132 5.34 12.21 14.53
N ARG A 133 5.80 12.96 15.53
CA ARG A 133 6.67 12.50 16.63
C ARG A 133 5.94 12.33 17.96
N ALA A 134 4.64 12.59 17.98
CA ALA A 134 3.88 12.74 19.22
C ALA A 134 3.73 11.43 20.01
N ASP A 135 3.77 10.28 19.32
CA ASP A 135 3.60 9.00 20.00
C ASP A 135 4.92 8.52 20.64
N PRO A 136 4.92 8.21 21.96
CA PRO A 136 6.11 7.81 22.69
C PRO A 136 6.73 6.49 22.24
N LEU A 137 6.00 5.66 21.48
CA LEU A 137 6.54 4.43 20.88
C LEU A 137 7.26 4.71 19.55
N SER A 138 7.23 5.95 19.05
CA SER A 138 7.98 6.33 17.86
C SER A 138 9.48 6.41 18.17
N PHE A 139 10.31 5.97 17.23
CA PHE A 139 11.77 6.00 17.39
C PHE A 139 12.51 6.19 16.07
N GLU A 140 13.74 6.70 16.15
CA GLU A 140 14.61 6.86 14.98
C GLU A 140 15.41 5.58 14.72
N GLU A 141 15.45 5.16 13.46
CA GLU A 141 16.26 4.04 13.03
C GLU A 141 16.74 4.21 11.59
N ASN A 142 18.06 4.09 11.38
CA ASN A 142 18.69 4.25 10.06
C ASN A 142 18.33 5.57 9.35
N GLY A 143 18.13 6.65 10.12
CA GLY A 143 17.77 7.97 9.60
C GLY A 143 16.30 8.11 9.18
N ALA A 144 15.45 7.15 9.56
CA ALA A 144 14.00 7.22 9.36
C ALA A 144 13.29 7.15 10.71
N LEU A 145 12.18 7.87 10.82
CA LEU A 145 11.28 7.84 11.96
C LEU A 145 10.29 6.69 11.80
N ILE A 146 10.33 5.74 12.73
CA ILE A 146 9.39 4.62 12.82
C ILE A 146 8.25 5.04 13.73
N VAL A 147 7.01 4.96 13.24
CA VAL A 147 5.82 5.38 13.99
C VAL A 147 4.77 4.27 14.07
N PRO A 148 4.06 4.15 15.22
CA PRO A 148 2.97 3.19 15.39
C PRO A 148 1.70 3.59 14.62
N TRP A 149 0.73 2.69 14.63
CA TRP A 149 -0.57 2.89 14.00
C TRP A 149 -1.28 4.20 14.39
N SER A 150 -1.19 4.63 15.65
CA SER A 150 -1.80 5.88 16.12
C SER A 150 -1.39 7.09 15.26
N VAL A 151 -0.11 7.18 14.90
CA VAL A 151 0.42 8.25 14.02
C VAL A 151 0.10 7.94 12.56
N THR A 152 0.23 6.67 12.14
CA THR A 152 -0.14 6.24 10.79
C THR A 152 -1.58 6.60 10.44
N GLU A 153 -2.51 6.43 11.38
CA GLU A 153 -3.92 6.76 11.18
C GLU A 153 -4.14 8.28 11.04
N VAL A 154 -3.39 9.10 11.79
CA VAL A 154 -3.41 10.55 11.64
C VAL A 154 -2.92 10.94 10.24
N ILE A 155 -1.81 10.37 9.79
CA ILE A 155 -1.28 10.57 8.43
C ILE A 155 -2.33 10.20 7.38
N SER A 156 -2.93 9.01 7.48
CA SER A 156 -3.93 8.51 6.53
C SER A 156 -5.17 9.39 6.48
N LYS A 157 -5.72 9.77 7.64
CA LYS A 157 -6.92 10.63 7.72
C LYS A 157 -6.63 12.02 7.14
N GLN A 158 -5.50 12.61 7.50
CA GLN A 158 -5.11 13.91 6.98
C GLN A 158 -4.90 13.88 5.46
N ALA A 159 -4.22 12.87 4.94
CA ALA A 159 -4.02 12.69 3.50
C ALA A 159 -5.35 12.53 2.77
N ALA A 160 -6.27 11.73 3.30
CA ALA A 160 -7.60 11.52 2.74
C ALA A 160 -8.41 12.84 2.69
N GLN A 161 -8.35 13.65 3.74
CA GLN A 161 -9.05 14.94 3.79
C GLN A 161 -8.46 15.96 2.80
N GLN A 162 -7.14 16.10 2.78
CA GLN A 162 -6.46 17.09 1.93
C GLN A 162 -6.57 16.75 0.44
N TYR A 163 -6.59 15.46 0.10
CA TYR A 163 -6.62 14.99 -1.28
C TYR A 163 -7.89 14.20 -1.61
N ALA A 164 -9.01 14.58 -0.99
CA ALA A 164 -10.30 13.88 -1.08
C ALA A 164 -10.74 13.61 -2.53
N ASP A 165 -10.67 14.61 -3.42
CA ASP A 165 -11.07 14.45 -4.82
C ASP A 165 -10.28 13.35 -5.56
N ARG A 166 -9.00 13.19 -5.23
CA ARG A 166 -8.14 12.17 -5.85
C ARG A 166 -8.50 10.78 -5.34
N ILE A 167 -8.71 10.65 -4.03
CA ILE A 167 -9.07 9.38 -3.39
C ILE A 167 -10.47 8.93 -3.79
N LEU A 168 -11.45 9.83 -3.81
CA LEU A 168 -12.81 9.49 -4.22
C LEU A 168 -12.86 9.05 -5.69
N ARG A 169 -12.07 9.66 -6.58
CA ARG A 169 -11.92 9.18 -7.97
C ARG A 169 -11.30 7.78 -8.04
N MET A 170 -10.25 7.52 -7.27
CA MET A 170 -9.64 6.19 -7.19
C MET A 170 -10.67 5.15 -6.71
N VAL A 171 -11.44 5.45 -5.67
CA VAL A 171 -12.51 4.59 -5.15
C VAL A 171 -13.55 4.27 -6.24
N ASP A 172 -13.93 5.26 -7.05
CA ASP A 172 -14.89 5.06 -8.14
C ASP A 172 -14.35 4.17 -9.27
N GLU A 173 -13.08 4.37 -9.63
CA GLU A 173 -12.40 3.56 -10.63
C GLU A 173 -12.30 2.10 -10.17
N GLU A 174 -11.95 1.88 -8.91
CA GLU A 174 -11.92 0.56 -8.31
C GLU A 174 -13.31 -0.09 -8.30
N GLU A 175 -14.37 0.64 -7.94
CA GLU A 175 -15.73 0.10 -7.93
C GLU A 175 -16.24 -0.26 -9.31
N GLU A 176 -15.91 0.54 -10.32
CA GLU A 176 -16.22 0.17 -11.70
C GLU A 176 -15.48 -1.10 -12.12
N GLN A 177 -14.19 -1.21 -11.76
CA GLN A 177 -13.44 -2.43 -12.01
C GLN A 177 -14.05 -3.64 -11.30
N GLN A 178 -14.42 -3.51 -10.02
CA GLN A 178 -15.07 -4.61 -9.27
C GLN A 178 -16.42 -4.99 -9.88
N ARG A 179 -17.23 -4.03 -10.36
CA ARG A 179 -18.49 -4.34 -11.08
C ARG A 179 -18.24 -5.27 -12.27
N GLN A 180 -17.20 -5.00 -13.07
CA GLN A 180 -16.85 -5.86 -14.20
C GLN A 180 -16.36 -7.24 -13.75
N GLU A 181 -15.50 -7.28 -12.74
CA GLU A 181 -14.92 -8.53 -12.22
C GLU A 181 -15.92 -9.42 -11.49
N ARG A 182 -16.99 -8.87 -10.92
CA ARG A 182 -18.12 -9.62 -10.36
C ARG A 182 -18.99 -10.30 -11.43
N ILE A 183 -18.95 -9.83 -12.67
CA ILE A 183 -19.68 -10.44 -13.79
C ILE A 183 -18.79 -11.45 -14.52
N HIS A 184 -17.52 -11.09 -14.72
CA HIS A 184 -16.63 -11.81 -15.64
C HIS A 184 -15.47 -12.55 -14.97
N GLY A 185 -15.32 -12.44 -13.64
CA GLY A 185 -14.13 -12.88 -12.94
C GLY A 185 -12.90 -12.05 -13.32
N ARG A 186 -11.71 -12.51 -12.93
CA ARG A 186 -10.46 -11.85 -13.30
C ARG A 186 -9.37 -12.86 -13.65
N TRP A 187 -8.72 -12.62 -14.77
CA TRP A 187 -7.50 -13.33 -15.15
C TRP A 187 -6.27 -12.58 -14.66
N TYR A 188 -5.37 -13.29 -13.99
CA TYR A 188 -4.06 -12.80 -13.59
C TYR A 188 -3.00 -13.50 -14.45
N PRO A 189 -2.19 -12.75 -15.22
CA PRO A 189 -1.10 -13.33 -15.97
C PRO A 189 -0.04 -13.90 -15.00
N GLY A 190 0.48 -15.08 -15.31
CA GLY A 190 1.56 -15.68 -14.53
C GLY A 190 2.87 -14.90 -14.67
N ARG A 191 3.74 -15.00 -13.66
CA ARG A 191 5.12 -14.47 -13.74
C ARG A 191 6.10 -15.58 -14.11
N GLY A 192 6.92 -15.32 -15.13
CA GLY A 192 8.01 -16.20 -15.54
C GLY A 192 7.51 -17.55 -16.06
N ARG A 193 7.79 -18.63 -15.33
CA ARG A 193 7.36 -20.01 -15.68
C ARG A 193 6.04 -20.43 -15.05
N SER A 194 5.40 -19.58 -14.23
CA SER A 194 4.08 -19.87 -13.67
C SER A 194 3.02 -19.67 -14.73
N GLU A 195 2.08 -20.62 -14.83
CA GLU A 195 0.83 -20.37 -15.54
C GLU A 195 0.05 -19.25 -14.85
N GLY A 196 -0.79 -18.56 -15.64
CA GLY A 196 -1.72 -17.57 -15.12
C GLY A 196 -2.85 -18.23 -14.34
N SER A 197 -3.53 -17.43 -13.51
CA SER A 197 -4.65 -17.89 -12.70
C SER A 197 -5.91 -17.12 -13.02
N TYR A 198 -7.03 -17.84 -13.08
CA TYR A 198 -8.35 -17.24 -13.18
C TYR A 198 -9.02 -17.26 -11.81
N ILE A 199 -9.57 -16.11 -11.41
CA ILE A 199 -10.43 -16.01 -10.22
C ILE A 199 -11.89 -15.89 -10.70
N PRO A 200 -12.76 -16.84 -10.33
CA PRO A 200 -14.18 -16.78 -10.67
C PRO A 200 -14.89 -15.53 -10.12
N PRO A 201 -15.97 -15.07 -10.79
CA PRO A 201 -16.72 -13.89 -10.36
C PRO A 201 -17.28 -14.01 -8.93
N GLU A 202 -17.65 -15.22 -8.50
CA GLU A 202 -18.21 -15.48 -7.17
C GLU A 202 -17.18 -15.21 -6.06
N ILE A 203 -15.93 -15.64 -6.28
CA ILE A 203 -14.82 -15.37 -5.35
C ILE A 203 -14.48 -13.87 -5.35
N ARG A 204 -14.53 -13.21 -6.53
CA ARG A 204 -14.34 -11.75 -6.60
C ARG A 204 -15.42 -11.02 -5.81
N ALA A 205 -16.66 -11.46 -5.90
CA ALA A 205 -17.78 -10.90 -5.16
C ALA A 205 -17.63 -11.07 -3.65
N GLU A 206 -17.28 -12.27 -3.19
CA GLU A 206 -17.07 -12.58 -1.77
C GLU A 206 -15.94 -11.71 -1.17
N VAL A 207 -14.77 -11.69 -1.82
CA VAL A 207 -13.62 -10.89 -1.34
C VAL A 207 -13.94 -9.38 -1.34
N ASP A 208 -14.69 -8.89 -2.33
CA ASP A 208 -15.10 -7.49 -2.34
C ASP A 208 -16.09 -7.17 -1.23
N ASP A 209 -16.98 -8.10 -0.87
CA ASP A 209 -17.95 -7.92 0.18
C ASP A 209 -17.29 -7.90 1.57
N GLU A 210 -16.31 -8.77 1.79
CA GLU A 210 -15.60 -8.90 3.07
C GLU A 210 -14.54 -7.80 3.29
N ILE A 211 -13.79 -7.44 2.24
CA ILE A 211 -12.58 -6.61 2.38
C ILE A 211 -12.68 -5.33 1.56
N GLY A 212 -13.07 -5.45 0.29
CA GLY A 212 -13.02 -4.33 -0.66
C GLY A 212 -13.98 -3.19 -0.31
N ARG A 213 -15.24 -3.51 -0.03
CA ARG A 213 -16.31 -2.55 0.24
C ARG A 213 -16.11 -1.84 1.59
N PRO A 214 -15.85 -2.53 2.72
CA PRO A 214 -15.57 -1.84 3.98
C PRO A 214 -14.40 -0.87 3.89
N ARG A 215 -13.33 -1.24 3.16
CA ARG A 215 -12.20 -0.36 2.88
C ARG A 215 -12.62 0.93 2.17
N ARG A 216 -13.40 0.81 1.09
CA ARG A 216 -13.84 1.96 0.28
C ARG A 216 -14.82 2.86 1.03
N GLU A 217 -15.70 2.29 1.84
CA GLU A 217 -16.59 3.04 2.73
C GLU A 217 -15.78 3.86 3.76
N LEU A 218 -14.74 3.26 4.34
CA LEU A 218 -13.86 3.96 5.27
C LEU A 218 -13.08 5.10 4.60
N LEU A 219 -12.59 4.91 3.37
CA LEU A 219 -11.93 5.97 2.60
C LEU A 219 -12.87 7.17 2.37
N ARG A 220 -14.14 6.92 2.01
CA ARG A 220 -15.14 7.99 1.89
C ARG A 220 -15.37 8.71 3.21
N HIS A 221 -15.49 7.94 4.29
CA HIS A 221 -15.67 8.50 5.63
C HIS A 221 -14.49 9.42 6.01
N TRP A 222 -13.25 9.02 5.75
CA TRP A 222 -12.07 9.84 6.03
C TRP A 222 -11.99 11.10 5.15
N CYS A 223 -12.39 11.03 3.88
CA CYS A 223 -12.47 12.21 3.01
C CYS A 223 -13.47 13.26 3.50
N GLY A 224 -14.46 12.86 4.32
CA GLY A 224 -15.50 13.74 4.87
C GLY A 224 -16.74 13.83 3.98
N ALA A 225 -17.89 14.06 4.62
CA ALA A 225 -19.20 14.07 3.96
C ALA A 225 -19.31 15.12 2.84
N GLU A 226 -18.83 16.34 3.09
CA GLU A 226 -18.92 17.43 2.10
C GLU A 226 -18.14 17.11 0.81
N ALA A 227 -16.97 16.48 0.92
CA ALA A 227 -16.20 16.09 -0.26
C ALA A 227 -16.87 14.93 -1.01
N ALA A 228 -17.48 13.98 -0.28
CA ALA A 228 -18.25 12.90 -0.86
C ALA A 228 -19.47 13.42 -1.63
N ASP A 229 -20.23 14.34 -1.02
CA ASP A 229 -21.43 14.96 -1.62
C ASP A 229 -21.07 15.74 -2.89
N ARG A 230 -20.01 16.56 -2.86
CA ARG A 230 -19.52 17.27 -4.06
C ARG A 230 -19.13 16.31 -5.18
N MET A 231 -18.50 15.17 -4.85
CA MET A 231 -18.13 14.18 -5.85
C MET A 231 -19.37 13.50 -6.45
N GLU A 232 -20.40 13.22 -5.64
CA GLU A 232 -21.68 12.71 -6.11
C GLU A 232 -22.37 13.71 -7.06
N GLU A 233 -22.42 14.98 -6.69
CA GLU A 233 -22.93 16.05 -7.57
C GLU A 233 -22.16 16.09 -8.90
N VAL A 234 -20.83 16.04 -8.87
CA VAL A 234 -20.01 15.99 -10.09
C VAL A 234 -20.34 14.77 -10.96
N LYS A 235 -20.62 13.60 -10.36
CA LYS A 235 -21.03 12.41 -11.10
C LYS A 235 -22.38 12.58 -11.75
N GLU A 236 -23.37 13.11 -11.03
CA GLU A 236 -24.70 13.38 -11.53
C GLU A 236 -24.66 14.35 -12.70
N LEU A 237 -23.96 15.49 -12.53
CA LEU A 237 -23.77 16.47 -13.60
C LEU A 237 -23.08 15.86 -14.82
N ARG A 238 -22.05 15.02 -14.61
CA ARG A 238 -21.39 14.30 -15.72
C ARG A 238 -22.31 13.28 -16.39
N ALA A 239 -23.20 12.62 -15.66
CA ALA A 239 -24.17 11.69 -16.22
C ALA A 239 -25.19 12.45 -17.07
N GLU A 240 -25.65 13.60 -16.59
CA GLU A 240 -26.59 14.45 -17.30
C GLU A 240 -25.98 15.04 -18.58
N VAL A 241 -24.75 15.55 -18.53
CA VAL A 241 -24.02 16.01 -19.72
C VAL A 241 -23.89 14.89 -20.75
N ARG A 242 -23.60 13.66 -20.33
CA ARG A 242 -23.53 12.49 -21.23
C ARG A 242 -24.89 12.17 -21.86
N ARG A 243 -25.96 12.20 -21.07
CA ARG A 243 -27.32 11.96 -21.55
C ARG A 243 -27.73 13.00 -22.59
N LEU A 244 -27.50 14.28 -22.31
CA LEU A 244 -27.76 15.38 -23.24
C LEU A 244 -26.90 15.26 -24.50
N GLY A 245 -25.63 14.90 -24.37
CA GLY A 245 -24.75 14.61 -25.50
C GLY A 245 -25.32 13.53 -26.41
N GLY A 246 -25.76 12.40 -25.85
CA GLY A 246 -26.37 11.30 -26.61
C GLY A 246 -27.66 11.72 -27.34
N LEU A 247 -28.52 12.52 -26.69
CA LEU A 247 -29.73 13.05 -27.33
C LEU A 247 -29.42 14.01 -28.48
N ILE A 248 -28.40 14.85 -28.31
CA ILE A 248 -27.93 15.77 -29.37
C ILE A 248 -27.36 14.98 -30.55
N GLU A 249 -26.57 13.92 -30.31
CA GLU A 249 -26.10 13.04 -31.39
C GLU A 249 -27.24 12.40 -32.17
N GLU A 250 -28.27 11.92 -31.46
CA GLU A 250 -29.43 11.32 -32.09
C GLU A 250 -30.19 12.34 -32.94
N ALA A 251 -30.39 13.55 -32.41
CA ALA A 251 -31.04 14.64 -33.13
C ALA A 251 -30.24 15.05 -34.39
N VAL A 252 -28.92 15.22 -34.27
CA VAL A 252 -28.05 15.53 -35.42
C VAL A 252 -28.08 14.42 -36.46
N ARG A 253 -28.09 13.15 -36.06
CA ARG A 253 -28.22 12.00 -36.97
C ARG A 253 -29.56 12.02 -37.72
N VAL A 254 -30.65 12.39 -37.06
CA VAL A 254 -31.98 12.54 -37.69
C VAL A 254 -32.00 13.72 -38.67
N LEU A 255 -31.46 14.88 -38.28
CA LEU A 255 -31.39 16.09 -39.12
C LEU A 255 -30.55 15.86 -40.39
N HIS A 256 -29.43 15.15 -40.27
CA HIS A 256 -28.62 14.72 -41.42
C HIS A 256 -29.42 13.84 -42.39
N ARG A 257 -30.21 12.89 -41.86
CA ARG A 257 -31.01 11.98 -42.68
C ARG A 257 -32.08 12.70 -43.51
N ILE A 258 -32.58 13.83 -43.03
CA ILE A 258 -33.58 14.65 -43.74
C ILE A 258 -32.96 15.80 -44.55
N GLY A 259 -31.63 15.91 -44.60
CA GLY A 259 -30.91 16.95 -45.36
C GLY A 259 -31.05 18.36 -44.79
N ALA A 260 -31.37 18.49 -43.49
CA ALA A 260 -31.57 19.78 -42.84
C ALA A 260 -30.24 20.51 -42.63
N PRO A 261 -30.07 21.76 -43.11
CA PRO A 261 -28.83 22.54 -42.97
C PRO A 261 -28.48 22.89 -41.51
N GLU A 262 -29.46 22.81 -40.60
CA GLU A 262 -29.32 23.04 -39.17
C GLU A 262 -28.37 22.03 -38.49
N ALA A 263 -28.23 20.81 -39.05
CA ALA A 263 -27.32 19.79 -38.53
C ALA A 263 -25.87 20.30 -38.45
N GLY A 264 -25.37 20.85 -39.57
CA GLY A 264 -24.01 21.40 -39.65
C GLY A 264 -23.82 22.69 -38.85
N ARG A 265 -24.91 23.38 -38.46
CA ARG A 265 -24.82 24.53 -37.54
C ARG A 265 -24.68 24.06 -36.09
N ILE A 266 -25.48 23.08 -35.66
CA ILE A 266 -25.42 22.52 -34.31
C ILE A 266 -24.05 21.90 -34.04
N GLU A 267 -23.48 21.17 -35.00
CA GLU A 267 -22.12 20.60 -34.88
C GLU A 267 -21.03 21.67 -34.74
N ARG A 268 -21.17 22.81 -35.43
CA ARG A 268 -20.22 23.93 -35.32
C ARG A 268 -20.34 24.67 -33.98
N ASP A 269 -21.57 24.90 -33.52
CA ASP A 269 -21.85 25.59 -32.26
C ASP A 269 -21.38 24.78 -31.04
N LEU A 270 -21.31 23.44 -31.15
CA LEU A 270 -20.79 22.55 -30.10
C LEU A 270 -19.26 22.61 -29.94
N GLY A 271 -18.51 23.10 -30.93
CA GLY A 271 -17.05 23.33 -30.83
C GLY A 271 -16.17 22.09 -30.66
N VAL A 272 -16.76 20.90 -30.52
CA VAL A 272 -16.10 19.58 -30.46
C VAL A 272 -16.97 18.57 -31.21
N PRO A 273 -16.40 17.66 -32.03
CA PRO A 273 -17.18 16.58 -32.64
C PRO A 273 -17.88 15.80 -31.54
N VAL A 274 -19.19 15.54 -31.67
CA VAL A 274 -20.00 14.96 -30.59
C VAL A 274 -19.49 13.57 -30.17
N GLU A 275 -18.87 12.85 -31.12
CA GLU A 275 -18.13 11.61 -30.92
C GLU A 275 -17.03 11.71 -29.85
N GLN A 276 -16.42 12.89 -29.66
CA GLN A 276 -15.39 13.17 -28.65
C GLN A 276 -15.97 13.42 -27.24
N LEU A 277 -17.24 13.83 -27.14
CA LEU A 277 -17.95 13.94 -25.86
C LEU A 277 -18.29 12.54 -25.29
N ALA A 278 -18.52 11.57 -26.17
CA ALA A 278 -18.70 10.16 -25.81
C ALA A 278 -17.38 9.41 -25.55
N THR A 279 -16.25 9.84 -26.15
CA THR A 279 -14.94 9.15 -26.09
C THR A 279 -13.86 9.84 -25.25
N ALA A 280 -14.22 10.72 -24.31
CA ALA A 280 -13.33 11.19 -23.22
C ALA A 280 -12.94 10.06 -22.22
N ARG A 281 -12.79 8.83 -22.72
CA ARG A 281 -12.55 7.58 -22.02
C ARG A 281 -11.21 6.92 -22.37
N GLN A 282 -10.39 7.43 -23.31
CA GLN A 282 -9.22 6.66 -23.80
C GLN A 282 -7.81 7.27 -23.65
N HIS A 283 -7.63 8.56 -23.34
CA HIS A 283 -6.27 9.15 -23.29
C HIS A 283 -5.52 9.07 -21.95
N HIS A 284 -6.09 8.46 -20.90
CA HIS A 284 -5.38 8.26 -19.62
C HIS A 284 -4.90 6.82 -19.36
N GLN A 285 -5.26 5.84 -20.20
CA GLN A 285 -4.85 4.44 -20.03
C GLN A 285 -3.45 4.09 -20.59
N ILE A 286 -2.82 4.97 -21.39
CA ILE A 286 -1.55 4.64 -22.07
C ILE A 286 -0.29 5.05 -21.26
N LYS A 287 -0.40 5.91 -20.23
CA LYS A 287 0.80 6.38 -19.49
C LYS A 287 1.20 5.56 -18.24
N ARG A 288 0.37 4.63 -17.74
CA ARG A 288 0.74 3.78 -16.58
C ARG A 288 1.55 2.52 -16.94
N PHE A 289 1.68 2.17 -18.23
CA PHE A 289 2.50 1.03 -18.67
C PHE A 289 3.99 1.35 -18.94
N ALA A 290 4.43 2.61 -18.76
CA ALA A 290 5.80 3.03 -19.06
C ALA A 290 6.66 3.40 -17.83
N ARG A 291 6.19 3.14 -16.60
CA ARG A 291 6.95 3.36 -15.34
C ARG A 291 6.94 2.14 -14.41
N GLY A 292 7.00 0.95 -14.99
CA GLY A 292 7.20 -0.30 -14.27
C GLY A 292 8.20 -1.17 -15.02
N GLY A 293 9.44 -0.70 -15.08
CA GLY A 293 10.61 -1.41 -15.59
C GLY A 293 11.78 -1.19 -14.65
#